data_AF-A0A2E4WEQ0-F1
#
_entry.id   AF-A0A2E4WEQ0-F1
#
_cell.length_a   1.000
_cell.length_b   1.000
_cell.length_c   1.000
_cell.angle_alpha   90.00
_cell.angle_beta   90.00
_cell.angle_gamma   90.00
#
_symmetry.space_group_name_H-M   'P 1'
#
loop_
_entity.id
_entity.type
_entity.pdbx_description
1 polymer ?
#
loop_
_entity_poly.entity_id
_entity_poly.type
_entity_poly.pdbx_seq_one_letter_code
_entity_poly.pdbx_strand_id
1 'polypeptide(L)'
;MIKRRNIVKALTTSVISLGALAVLNKSFAARGFIIKQEDICDSNMLSVHHEIVNDLTEYQIAAADDVVQMLNVGPDGSRYRYDPMLSKVDVGGRVLWKATTKGHNVEFMEAPNNLKFKSKMHKSAGYNFSVPGIYTYKCTPHLSTGMVGVVVVGNDLSNMDQVMNSKKYHGQAKDLIQNILKEL
;
A
#
# COMPACT_ATOMS: atom_id res chain seq x y z
N MET A 1 61.79 -43.23 5.16
CA MET A 1 63.22 -43.21 4.77
C MET A 1 63.37 -43.90 3.42
N ILE A 2 64.34 -43.43 2.63
CA ILE A 2 64.85 -43.99 1.36
C ILE A 2 64.27 -43.37 0.07
N LYS A 3 65.24 -42.90 -0.72
CA LYS A 3 65.19 -41.98 -1.86
C LYS A 3 65.05 -42.72 -3.19
N ARG A 4 64.33 -42.05 -4.11
CA ARG A 4 64.59 -41.79 -5.54
C ARG A 4 65.49 -42.74 -6.35
N ARG A 5 65.05 -43.02 -7.59
CA ARG A 5 65.83 -42.98 -8.86
C ARG A 5 64.81 -42.90 -10.02
N ASN A 6 64.68 -41.75 -10.70
CA ASN A 6 65.32 -41.37 -11.96
C ASN A 6 65.13 -42.38 -13.11
N ILE A 7 64.42 -41.99 -14.17
CA ILE A 7 64.82 -42.15 -15.58
C ILE A 7 64.10 -41.10 -16.42
N VAL A 8 64.91 -40.37 -17.19
CA VAL A 8 64.57 -39.33 -18.16
C VAL A 8 64.45 -40.00 -19.53
N LYS A 9 63.44 -39.64 -20.33
CA LYS A 9 63.55 -39.69 -21.80
C LYS A 9 62.95 -38.43 -22.41
N ALA A 10 63.85 -37.69 -23.04
CA ALA A 10 63.58 -36.54 -23.88
C ALA A 10 62.97 -36.98 -25.22
N LEU A 11 62.07 -36.17 -25.76
CA LEU A 11 61.81 -36.10 -27.20
C LEU A 11 61.69 -34.61 -27.55
N THR A 12 62.76 -34.16 -28.19
CA THR A 12 62.94 -32.88 -28.84
C THR A 12 62.22 -32.90 -30.19
N THR A 13 61.49 -31.83 -30.53
CA THR A 13 61.53 -31.23 -31.87
C THR A 13 60.94 -29.83 -31.83
N SER A 14 61.78 -28.87 -32.22
CA SER A 14 61.46 -27.46 -32.44
C SER A 14 60.45 -27.25 -33.57
N VAL A 15 59.56 -26.26 -33.41
CA VAL A 15 59.33 -25.27 -34.46
C VAL A 15 59.25 -23.90 -33.81
N ILE A 16 60.18 -23.05 -34.22
CA ILE A 16 60.24 -21.62 -33.94
C ILE A 16 59.10 -20.95 -34.72
N SER A 17 58.25 -20.17 -34.06
CA SER A 17 57.63 -19.04 -34.72
C SER A 17 57.78 -17.78 -33.88
N LEU A 18 58.34 -16.77 -34.54
CA LEU A 18 58.52 -15.39 -34.11
C LEU A 18 57.23 -14.80 -33.55
N GLY A 19 57.36 -14.00 -32.50
CA GLY A 19 56.29 -13.08 -32.11
C GLY A 19 56.42 -12.53 -30.70
N ALA A 20 57.55 -11.90 -30.37
CA ALA A 20 57.60 -11.03 -29.20
C ALA A 20 56.79 -9.77 -29.51
N LEU A 21 55.53 -9.73 -29.07
CA LEU A 21 54.84 -8.47 -28.80
C LEU A 21 54.53 -8.42 -27.32
N ALA A 22 55.37 -7.66 -26.60
CA ALA A 22 55.12 -7.28 -25.24
C ALA A 22 53.86 -6.41 -25.18
N VAL A 23 52.81 -6.90 -24.51
CA VAL A 23 51.80 -6.01 -23.92
C VAL A 23 51.58 -6.45 -22.49
N LEU A 24 52.10 -5.61 -21.60
CA LEU A 24 51.92 -5.52 -20.17
C LEU A 24 50.57 -6.10 -19.68
N ASN A 25 50.60 -7.25 -19.01
CA ASN A 25 49.47 -7.67 -18.18
C ASN A 25 49.51 -6.84 -16.89
N LYS A 26 48.86 -5.67 -16.93
CA LYS A 26 48.55 -4.90 -15.72
C LYS A 26 47.76 -5.81 -14.79
N SER A 27 48.15 -5.77 -13.52
CA SER A 27 47.48 -6.39 -12.38
C SER A 27 45.98 -6.42 -12.56
N PHE A 28 45.37 -7.60 -12.38
CA PHE A 28 43.93 -7.77 -12.36
C PHE A 28 43.39 -6.93 -11.20
N ALA A 29 43.03 -5.68 -11.49
CA ALA A 29 42.32 -4.83 -10.56
C ALA A 29 41.05 -5.59 -10.18
N ALA A 30 40.85 -5.81 -8.88
CA ALA A 30 39.61 -6.33 -8.35
C ALA A 30 38.47 -5.54 -9.01
N ARG A 31 37.70 -6.22 -9.86
CA ARG A 31 36.59 -5.62 -10.57
C ARG A 31 35.57 -5.30 -9.49
N GLY A 32 35.56 -4.04 -9.05
CA GLY A 32 34.58 -3.55 -8.09
C GLY A 32 33.22 -3.95 -8.63
N PHE A 33 32.56 -4.86 -7.93
CA PHE A 33 31.19 -5.19 -8.23
C PHE A 33 30.39 -3.97 -7.80
N ILE A 34 30.05 -3.13 -8.78
CA ILE A 34 29.06 -2.09 -8.57
C ILE A 34 27.76 -2.85 -8.34
N ILE A 35 27.37 -3.00 -7.07
CA ILE A 35 25.96 -3.10 -6.74
C ILE A 35 25.38 -1.82 -7.32
N LYS A 36 24.73 -1.92 -8.49
CA LYS A 36 23.82 -0.87 -8.90
C LYS A 36 22.83 -0.81 -7.75
N GLN A 37 22.83 0.31 -7.02
CA GLN A 37 21.69 0.68 -6.21
C GLN A 37 20.52 0.60 -7.21
N GLU A 38 19.71 -0.46 -7.13
CA GLU A 38 18.43 -0.43 -7.82
C GLU A 38 17.73 0.79 -7.24
N ASP A 39 17.43 1.75 -8.12
CA ASP A 39 16.76 2.97 -7.74
C ASP A 39 15.42 2.53 -7.13
N ILE A 40 15.33 2.60 -5.80
CA ILE A 40 14.06 2.43 -5.07
C ILE A 40 13.04 3.50 -5.55
N CYS A 41 13.51 4.50 -6.30
CA CYS A 41 12.73 5.55 -6.94
C CYS A 41 12.36 5.29 -8.41
N ASP A 42 12.74 4.15 -9.02
CA ASP A 42 12.32 3.84 -10.39
C ASP A 42 10.86 3.35 -10.40
N SER A 43 9.96 4.33 -10.56
CA SER A 43 8.50 4.11 -10.64
C SER A 43 8.07 3.25 -11.84
N ASN A 44 8.98 2.83 -12.71
CA ASN A 44 8.68 1.89 -13.79
C ASN A 44 8.54 0.42 -13.35
N MET A 45 8.73 0.08 -12.07
CA MET A 45 8.35 -1.24 -11.55
C MET A 45 6.85 -1.35 -11.17
N LEU A 46 6.05 -0.31 -11.40
CA LEU A 46 4.61 -0.29 -11.13
C LEU A 46 3.75 -0.50 -12.38
N SER A 47 4.18 -1.32 -13.33
CA SER A 47 3.26 -1.78 -14.38
C SER A 47 3.55 -3.20 -14.82
N VAL A 48 2.60 -4.09 -14.53
CA VAL A 48 2.52 -5.42 -15.14
C VAL A 48 1.07 -5.56 -15.61
N HIS A 49 0.88 -5.78 -16.91
CA HIS A 49 -0.43 -5.96 -17.56
C HIS A 49 -1.44 -4.80 -17.41
N HIS A 50 -0.95 -3.57 -17.61
CA HIS A 50 -1.76 -2.42 -18.02
C HIS A 50 -2.90 -1.99 -17.08
N GLU A 51 -2.70 -2.07 -15.77
CA GLU A 51 -3.37 -1.17 -14.81
C GLU A 51 -2.72 -1.24 -13.41
N ILE A 52 -1.96 -0.20 -13.04
CA ILE A 52 -1.71 0.14 -11.64
C ILE A 52 -2.32 1.51 -11.40
N VAL A 53 -3.47 1.55 -10.72
CA VAL A 53 -4.09 2.81 -10.29
C VAL A 53 -3.71 3.06 -8.83
N ASN A 54 -2.45 3.44 -8.60
CA ASN A 54 -2.01 3.96 -7.30
C ASN A 54 -2.02 5.48 -7.43
N ASP A 55 -3.21 6.09 -7.31
CA ASP A 55 -3.41 7.55 -7.38
C ASP A 55 -3.00 8.29 -6.10
N LEU A 56 -2.54 7.55 -5.08
CA LEU A 56 -1.89 8.09 -3.89
C LEU A 56 -0.40 7.74 -3.90
N THR A 57 0.45 8.72 -3.60
CA THR A 57 1.89 8.51 -3.43
C THR A 57 2.18 7.90 -2.06
N GLU A 58 3.31 7.21 -1.94
CA GLU A 58 3.77 6.67 -0.64
C GLU A 58 3.92 7.76 0.42
N TYR A 59 4.38 8.95 0.01
CA TYR A 59 4.46 10.12 0.90
C TYR A 59 3.08 10.55 1.43
N GLN A 60 2.04 10.52 0.60
CA GLN A 60 0.68 10.85 1.04
C GLN A 60 0.15 9.81 2.03
N ILE A 61 0.42 8.53 1.79
CA ILE A 61 0.04 7.43 2.68
C ILE A 61 0.77 7.56 4.02
N ALA A 62 2.07 7.83 4.01
CA ALA A 62 2.88 8.00 5.22
C ALA A 62 2.52 9.25 6.02
N ALA A 63 1.97 10.28 5.38
CA ALA A 63 1.55 11.52 6.01
C ALA A 63 0.09 11.49 6.52
N ALA A 64 -0.65 10.41 6.31
CA ALA A 64 -2.00 10.24 6.83
C ALA A 64 -1.98 9.59 8.21
N ASP A 65 -2.92 9.98 9.06
CA ASP A 65 -3.11 9.37 10.38
C ASP A 65 -3.73 7.98 10.27
N ASP A 66 -4.55 7.75 9.23
CA ASP A 66 -5.06 6.42 8.91
C ASP A 66 -5.29 6.24 7.40
N VAL A 67 -5.20 4.99 6.94
CA VAL A 67 -5.37 4.61 5.54
C VAL A 67 -6.31 3.41 5.42
N VAL A 68 -7.47 3.67 4.84
CA VAL A 68 -8.54 2.70 4.64
C VAL A 68 -8.51 2.18 3.21
N GLN A 69 -8.41 0.86 3.04
CA GLN A 69 -8.52 0.20 1.74
C GLN A 69 -9.98 0.10 1.30
N MET A 70 -10.25 0.31 0.02
CA MET A 70 -11.56 0.06 -0.61
C MET A 70 -11.50 -1.24 -1.41
N LEU A 71 -12.20 -2.27 -0.93
CA LEU A 71 -12.02 -3.66 -1.39
C LEU A 71 -13.33 -4.29 -1.89
N ASN A 72 -13.25 -5.05 -2.98
CA ASN A 72 -14.31 -5.94 -3.44
C ASN A 72 -14.50 -7.13 -2.49
N VAL A 73 -13.41 -7.61 -1.91
CA VAL A 73 -13.38 -8.70 -0.92
C VAL A 73 -12.50 -8.23 0.23
N GLY A 74 -13.09 -8.03 1.40
CA GLY A 74 -12.40 -7.66 2.63
C GLY A 74 -11.94 -8.88 3.43
N PRO A 75 -11.52 -8.65 4.68
CA PRO A 75 -11.21 -9.72 5.62
C PRO A 75 -12.34 -10.76 5.70
N ASP A 76 -11.96 -12.02 5.92
CA ASP A 76 -12.85 -13.17 6.06
C ASP A 76 -13.78 -13.43 4.85
N GLY A 77 -13.39 -12.96 3.67
CA GLY A 77 -14.14 -13.17 2.42
C GLY A 77 -15.39 -12.30 2.29
N SER A 78 -15.54 -11.29 3.15
CA SER A 78 -16.70 -10.42 3.14
C SER A 78 -16.72 -9.51 1.90
N ARG A 79 -17.89 -9.33 1.28
CA ARG A 79 -18.02 -8.61 0.00
C ARG A 79 -18.19 -7.11 0.20
N TYR A 80 -17.45 -6.31 -0.56
CA TYR A 80 -17.49 -4.84 -0.55
C TYR A 80 -17.21 -4.26 0.85
N ARG A 81 -15.92 -4.03 1.15
CA ARG A 81 -15.49 -3.61 2.47
C ARG A 81 -14.50 -2.45 2.43
N TYR A 82 -14.62 -1.63 3.45
CA TYR A 82 -13.53 -0.79 3.90
C TYR A 82 -12.68 -1.58 4.89
N ASP A 83 -11.36 -1.42 4.83
CA ASP A 83 -10.44 -2.06 5.76
C ASP A 83 -9.33 -1.07 6.18
N PRO A 84 -9.27 -0.65 7.46
CA PRO A 84 -10.24 -0.97 8.52
C PRO A 84 -11.61 -0.32 8.29
N MET A 85 -12.64 -0.82 8.99
CA MET A 85 -13.97 -0.19 9.01
C MET A 85 -14.10 0.91 10.07
N LEU A 86 -13.18 0.97 11.03
CA LEU A 86 -13.13 1.97 12.08
C LEU A 86 -11.77 2.64 12.09
N SER A 87 -11.77 3.96 11.92
CA SER A 87 -10.61 4.83 12.09
C SER A 87 -10.79 5.68 13.33
N LYS A 88 -9.74 5.84 14.15
CA LYS A 88 -9.70 6.80 15.26
C LYS A 88 -8.56 7.76 15.00
N VAL A 89 -8.86 9.05 14.90
CA VAL A 89 -7.87 10.10 14.61
C VAL A 89 -8.03 11.26 15.58
N ASP A 90 -6.96 12.02 15.79
CA ASP A 90 -7.04 13.26 16.57
C ASP A 90 -7.70 14.38 15.77
N VAL A 91 -8.10 15.47 16.46
CA VAL A 91 -8.61 16.67 15.79
C VAL A 91 -7.50 17.27 14.91
N GLY A 92 -7.82 17.48 13.64
CA GLY A 92 -6.88 17.88 12.59
C GLY A 92 -6.33 16.71 11.78
N GLY A 93 -6.54 15.47 12.23
CA GLY A 93 -6.06 14.26 11.59
C GLY A 93 -6.68 14.01 10.21
N ARG A 94 -6.00 13.21 9.40
CA ARG A 94 -6.32 12.91 8.01
C ARG A 94 -6.52 11.42 7.80
N VAL A 95 -7.65 11.06 7.22
CA VAL A 95 -7.89 9.70 6.70
C VAL A 95 -7.78 9.70 5.18
N LEU A 96 -7.09 8.71 4.63
CA LEU A 96 -7.07 8.41 3.21
C LEU A 96 -7.86 7.13 2.93
N TRP A 97 -8.75 7.17 1.95
CA TRP A 97 -9.38 5.98 1.39
C TRP A 97 -8.70 5.63 0.09
N LYS A 98 -7.97 4.53 0.07
CA LYS A 98 -7.22 4.04 -1.08
C LYS A 98 -8.12 3.17 -1.98
N ALA A 99 -8.18 3.51 -3.26
CA ALA A 99 -8.94 2.78 -4.27
C ALA A 99 -8.24 1.49 -4.71
N THR A 100 -8.14 0.54 -3.78
CA THR A 100 -7.42 -0.73 -3.97
C THR A 100 -8.10 -1.64 -5.00
N THR A 101 -9.43 -1.63 -5.04
CA THR A 101 -10.21 -2.20 -6.14
C THR A 101 -11.15 -1.15 -6.75
N LYS A 102 -11.48 -1.34 -8.03
CA LYS A 102 -12.41 -0.47 -8.76
C LYS A 102 -13.83 -0.64 -8.24
N GLY A 103 -14.62 0.44 -8.39
CA GLY A 103 -16.08 0.42 -8.15
C GLY A 103 -16.48 1.04 -6.82
N HIS A 104 -15.59 1.80 -6.20
CA HIS A 104 -15.79 2.35 -4.87
C HIS A 104 -15.62 3.87 -4.85
N ASN A 105 -16.27 4.48 -3.87
CA ASN A 105 -16.20 5.88 -3.53
C ASN A 105 -16.55 6.01 -2.05
N VAL A 106 -16.32 7.19 -1.47
CA VAL A 106 -16.66 7.51 -0.09
C VAL A 106 -17.74 8.59 -0.09
N GLU A 107 -18.80 8.39 0.67
CA GLU A 107 -19.87 9.38 0.86
C GLU A 107 -20.23 9.45 2.35
N PHE A 108 -20.17 10.64 2.94
CA PHE A 108 -20.54 10.84 4.35
C PHE A 108 -22.06 10.78 4.52
N MET A 109 -22.49 10.04 5.55
CA MET A 109 -23.89 9.88 5.92
C MET A 109 -24.22 10.77 7.11
N GLU A 110 -23.57 10.56 8.24
CA GLU A 110 -23.69 11.40 9.44
C GLU A 110 -22.35 12.04 9.79
N ALA A 111 -22.43 13.27 10.31
CA ALA A 111 -21.30 14.06 10.78
C ALA A 111 -21.80 15.07 11.83
N PRO A 112 -20.96 15.49 12.79
CA PRO A 112 -21.33 16.40 13.89
C PRO A 112 -21.91 17.76 13.43
N ASN A 113 -21.54 18.20 12.22
CA ASN A 113 -21.94 19.47 11.62
C ASN A 113 -22.74 19.29 10.32
N ASN A 114 -23.34 18.11 10.09
CA ASN A 114 -24.07 17.77 8.87
C ASN A 114 -23.25 17.92 7.56
N LEU A 115 -21.91 17.89 7.67
CA LEU A 115 -21.00 17.97 6.54
C LEU A 115 -21.39 16.98 5.43
N LYS A 116 -21.33 17.47 4.19
CA LYS A 116 -21.48 16.66 2.98
C LYS A 116 -20.13 16.47 2.33
N PHE A 117 -19.76 15.21 2.14
CA PHE A 117 -18.58 14.82 1.40
C PHE A 117 -18.93 13.63 0.51
N LYS A 118 -18.49 13.68 -0.74
CA LYS A 118 -18.61 12.59 -1.68
C LYS A 118 -17.42 12.58 -2.63
N SER A 119 -16.66 11.50 -2.62
CA SER A 119 -15.54 11.33 -3.55
C SER A 119 -16.01 10.90 -4.94
N LYS A 120 -15.11 11.03 -5.91
CA LYS A 120 -15.29 10.47 -7.25
C LYS A 120 -15.23 8.94 -7.18
N MET A 121 -16.00 8.28 -8.04
CA MET A 121 -15.93 6.83 -8.21
C MET A 121 -14.57 6.40 -8.78
N HIS A 122 -14.09 5.23 -8.36
CA HIS A 122 -12.83 4.60 -8.82
C HIS A 122 -11.55 5.40 -8.48
N LYS A 123 -11.64 6.36 -7.55
CA LYS A 123 -10.52 7.22 -7.15
C LYS A 123 -10.38 7.20 -5.65
N SER A 124 -9.13 7.23 -5.20
CA SER A 124 -8.80 7.45 -3.80
C SER A 124 -9.27 8.83 -3.37
N ALA A 125 -9.49 8.97 -2.08
CA ALA A 125 -9.98 10.18 -1.46
C ALA A 125 -9.23 10.45 -0.16
N GLY A 126 -9.24 11.70 0.27
CA GLY A 126 -8.70 12.09 1.56
C GLY A 126 -9.54 13.19 2.19
N TYR A 127 -9.61 13.18 3.51
CA TYR A 127 -10.31 14.21 4.27
C TYR A 127 -9.57 14.53 5.57
N ASN A 128 -9.47 15.82 5.91
CA ASN A 128 -8.91 16.30 7.18
C ASN A 128 -10.05 16.66 8.12
N PHE A 129 -10.01 16.14 9.35
CA PHE A 129 -11.11 16.24 10.30
C PHE A 129 -10.86 17.33 11.34
N SER A 130 -11.38 18.53 11.12
CA SER A 130 -11.22 19.65 12.05
C SER A 130 -12.29 19.74 13.14
N VAL A 131 -13.40 19.01 13.00
CA VAL A 131 -14.51 19.01 13.95
C VAL A 131 -14.52 17.67 14.68
N PRO A 132 -14.47 17.64 16.02
CA PRO A 132 -14.51 16.40 16.79
C PRO A 132 -15.90 15.75 16.68
N GLY A 133 -15.93 14.42 16.83
CA GLY A 133 -17.15 13.62 16.84
C GLY A 133 -17.08 12.40 15.93
N ILE A 134 -18.23 11.75 15.74
CA ILE A 134 -18.38 10.53 14.95
C ILE A 134 -18.85 10.87 13.54
N TYR A 135 -18.13 10.37 12.54
CA TYR A 135 -18.46 10.43 11.13
C TYR A 135 -18.78 9.04 10.63
N THR A 136 -19.94 8.84 10.01
CA THR A 136 -20.25 7.59 9.33
C THR A 136 -20.26 7.79 7.83
N TYR A 137 -19.73 6.83 7.09
CA TYR A 137 -19.61 6.92 5.65
C TYR A 137 -19.93 5.60 4.97
N LYS A 138 -20.28 5.69 3.69
CA LYS A 138 -20.65 4.56 2.84
C LYS A 138 -19.90 4.59 1.53
N CYS A 139 -19.86 3.46 0.86
CA CYS A 139 -19.78 3.43 -0.59
C CYS A 139 -21.18 3.56 -1.18
N THR A 140 -21.39 4.51 -2.10
CA THR A 140 -22.73 4.82 -2.64
C THR A 140 -23.43 3.59 -3.25
N PRO A 141 -22.82 2.84 -4.19
CA PRO A 141 -23.48 1.67 -4.81
C PRO A 141 -23.58 0.45 -3.89
N HIS A 142 -22.78 0.37 -2.82
CA HIS A 142 -22.63 -0.85 -2.01
C HIS A 142 -23.09 -0.67 -0.56
N LEU A 143 -23.94 0.33 -0.29
CA LEU A 143 -24.46 0.57 1.06
C LEU A 143 -25.28 -0.62 1.56
N SER A 144 -26.25 -1.11 0.78
CA SER A 144 -27.13 -2.20 1.22
C SER A 144 -26.39 -3.51 1.52
N THR A 145 -25.23 -3.73 0.89
CA THR A 145 -24.34 -4.88 1.08
C THR A 145 -23.26 -4.65 2.15
N GLY A 146 -23.32 -3.53 2.88
CA GLY A 146 -22.50 -3.32 4.07
C GLY A 146 -21.15 -2.66 3.83
N MET A 147 -20.94 -1.97 2.71
CA MET A 147 -19.70 -1.20 2.51
C MET A 147 -19.79 0.16 3.21
N VAL A 148 -19.44 0.14 4.50
CA VAL A 148 -19.57 1.25 5.43
C VAL A 148 -18.36 1.34 6.36
N GLY A 149 -18.13 2.52 6.91
CA GLY A 149 -17.13 2.72 7.95
C GLY A 149 -17.46 3.90 8.85
N VAL A 150 -16.66 4.03 9.89
CA VAL A 150 -16.79 5.02 10.95
C VAL A 150 -15.42 5.67 11.18
N VAL A 151 -15.41 7.00 11.30
CA VAL A 151 -14.25 7.75 11.80
C VAL A 151 -14.66 8.41 13.12
N VAL A 152 -13.88 8.20 14.17
CA VAL A 152 -14.01 8.92 15.45
C VAL A 152 -12.89 9.93 15.56
N VAL A 153 -13.25 11.19 15.76
CA VAL A 153 -12.30 12.31 15.79
C VAL A 153 -12.20 12.85 17.21
N GLY A 154 -10.98 12.85 17.76
CA GLY A 154 -10.68 13.39 19.08
C GLY A 154 -11.33 12.62 20.24
N ASN A 155 -11.67 11.35 20.05
CA ASN A 155 -12.43 10.52 21.00
C ASN A 155 -13.78 11.12 21.45
N ASP A 156 -14.33 12.04 20.66
CA ASP A 156 -15.61 12.68 20.95
C ASP A 156 -16.76 11.80 20.43
N LEU A 157 -17.66 11.42 21.34
CA LEU A 157 -18.85 10.62 21.06
C LEU A 157 -20.15 11.42 21.29
N SER A 158 -20.07 12.75 21.36
CA SER A 158 -21.20 13.64 21.67
C SER A 158 -22.37 13.52 20.69
N ASN A 159 -22.13 13.09 19.46
CA ASN A 159 -23.17 12.83 18.46
C ASN A 159 -23.56 11.34 18.34
N MET A 160 -23.27 10.50 19.34
CA MET A 160 -23.61 9.06 19.36
C MET A 160 -25.11 8.82 19.10
N ASP A 161 -25.99 9.57 19.74
CA ASP A 161 -27.44 9.41 19.58
C ASP A 161 -27.89 9.68 18.14
N GLN A 162 -27.29 10.67 17.47
CA GLN A 162 -27.56 10.97 16.06
C GLN A 162 -27.13 9.80 15.17
N VAL A 163 -25.89 9.31 15.36
CA VAL A 163 -25.35 8.26 14.49
C VAL A 163 -26.04 6.92 14.72
N MET A 164 -26.41 6.57 15.96
CA MET A 164 -27.09 5.30 16.28
C MET A 164 -28.50 5.22 15.69
N ASN A 165 -29.20 6.35 15.63
CA ASN A 165 -30.60 6.45 15.20
C ASN A 165 -30.77 6.93 13.74
N SER A 166 -29.69 6.97 12.95
CA SER A 166 -29.76 7.45 11.57
C SER A 166 -30.68 6.58 10.71
N LYS A 167 -31.64 7.23 10.04
CA LYS A 167 -32.52 6.61 9.05
C LYS A 167 -31.81 6.34 7.71
N LYS A 168 -30.55 6.79 7.54
CA LYS A 168 -29.79 6.59 6.29
C LYS A 168 -29.29 5.16 6.15
N TYR A 169 -29.14 4.44 7.26
CA TYR A 169 -28.63 3.07 7.25
C TYR A 169 -29.74 2.07 6.93
N HIS A 170 -29.44 1.13 6.04
CA HIS A 170 -30.36 0.07 5.65
C HIS A 170 -29.58 -1.14 5.13
N GLY A 171 -30.26 -2.29 5.03
CA GLY A 171 -29.63 -3.56 4.69
C GLY A 171 -28.54 -3.94 5.69
N GLN A 172 -27.52 -4.65 5.21
CA GLN A 172 -26.41 -5.12 6.06
C GLN A 172 -25.61 -3.97 6.70
N ALA A 173 -25.56 -2.80 6.05
CA ALA A 173 -24.86 -1.65 6.58
C ALA A 173 -25.38 -1.16 7.94
N LYS A 174 -26.69 -1.29 8.19
CA LYS A 174 -27.28 -0.87 9.46
C LYS A 174 -26.68 -1.66 10.61
N ASP A 175 -26.68 -2.97 10.49
CA ASP A 175 -26.17 -3.86 11.54
C ASP A 175 -24.66 -3.68 11.73
N LEU A 176 -23.90 -3.57 10.63
CA LEU A 176 -22.45 -3.37 10.70
C LEU A 176 -22.05 -2.05 11.36
N ILE A 177 -22.64 -0.92 10.97
CA ILE A 177 -22.35 0.37 11.63
C ILE A 177 -22.75 0.31 13.09
N GLN A 178 -23.95 -0.19 13.41
CA GLN A 178 -24.41 -0.23 14.79
C GLN A 178 -23.56 -1.14 15.67
N ASN A 179 -22.99 -2.23 15.12
CA ASN A 179 -22.05 -3.06 15.85
C ASN A 179 -20.74 -2.32 16.13
N ILE A 180 -20.16 -1.64 15.13
CA ILE A 180 -18.96 -0.81 15.32
C ILE A 180 -19.22 0.26 16.39
N LEU A 181 -20.36 0.96 16.32
CA LEU A 181 -20.69 2.04 17.27
C LEU A 181 -20.90 1.54 18.70
N LYS A 182 -21.37 0.30 18.92
CA LYS A 182 -21.51 -0.30 20.26
C LYS A 182 -20.17 -0.67 20.89
N GLU A 183 -19.11 -0.78 20.09
CA GLU A 183 -17.76 -1.11 20.55
C GLU A 183 -16.90 0.13 20.83
N LEU A 184 -17.43 1.34 20.57
CA LEU A 184 -16.78 2.62 20.88
C LEU A 184 -16.94 3.00 22.35
#